data_AF-A0A9X0DGD5-F1
#
_entry.id   AF-A0A9X0DGD5-F1
#
_cell.length_a   1.000
_cell.length_b   1.000
_cell.length_c   1.000
_cell.angle_alpha   90.00
_cell.angle_beta   90.00
_cell.angle_gamma   90.00
#
_symmetry.space_group_name_H-M   'P 1'
#
loop_
_entity.id
_entity.type
_entity.pdbx_description
1 polymer ?
#
loop_
_entity_poly.entity_id
_entity_poly.type
_entity_poly.pdbx_seq_one_letter_code
_entity_poly.pdbx_strand_id
1 'polypeptide(L)'
;MGYLADAGIYLVLDTDTPLYSLNRNEPQKSYNSVYLQSIFATIDQFANYTNTLAFLSGNEVINDVNNTNCAPYVKAIVRDMKEYIGSRGYRSIPVGYSAADVASNQYSLADYLNCGTDDERSDFYAINDYSWCDPSSMTTSGWDTLIKNYTGYSIPLFMSEFGCITNTRKFTEIAALYSTEMTAIFSGGLVYEYSNEGNGYGLVDISDGTVTTTDQFQYLKEAYTNTTSPTGDGGAVTTTGSASTCPTESSEWDVSDDALPAMPTPAKKFMTNGAGTGPGLDGAGSQEAGDTENESQGTATAGSGAVTNTASAGSASSTSSSKSAGGRNVEVDMRACGFVAVMLASMVGGMMLL
;
A
#
# COMPACT_ATOMS: atom_id res chain seq x y z
N MET A 1 12.08 13.23 -1.42
CA MET A 1 12.12 12.63 -0.07
C MET A 1 12.51 13.63 1.03
N GLY A 2 13.68 14.29 0.97
CA GLY A 2 14.08 15.26 1.99
C GLY A 2 13.04 16.37 2.24
N TYR A 3 12.58 17.05 1.18
CA TYR A 3 11.53 18.07 1.30
C TYR A 3 10.19 17.54 1.86
N LEU A 4 9.84 16.27 1.60
CA LEU A 4 8.65 15.67 2.19
C LEU A 4 8.86 15.47 3.71
N ALA A 5 10.05 15.00 4.11
CA ALA A 5 10.40 14.81 5.52
C ALA A 5 10.43 16.16 6.28
N ASP A 6 10.94 17.23 5.68
CA ASP A 6 10.94 18.59 6.26
C ASP A 6 9.51 19.10 6.53
N ALA A 7 8.54 18.66 5.71
CA ALA A 7 7.13 18.95 5.89
C ALA A 7 6.39 17.93 6.80
N GLY A 8 7.10 16.92 7.34
CA GLY A 8 6.50 15.86 8.15
C GLY A 8 5.68 14.84 7.34
N ILE A 9 5.87 14.78 6.02
CA ILE A 9 5.15 13.88 5.11
C ILE A 9 5.92 12.57 4.94
N TYR A 10 5.18 11.47 5.10
CA TYR A 10 5.65 10.11 4.88
C TYR A 10 5.19 9.57 3.53
N LEU A 11 5.87 8.53 3.04
CA LEU A 11 5.57 7.87 1.77
C LEU A 11 5.20 6.40 2.00
N VAL A 12 4.00 6.01 1.57
CA VAL A 12 3.66 4.62 1.23
C VAL A 12 3.89 4.49 -0.27
N LEU A 13 4.62 3.46 -0.70
CA LEU A 13 5.06 3.35 -2.10
C LEU A 13 4.77 1.97 -2.69
N ASP A 14 4.01 1.93 -3.77
CA ASP A 14 4.00 0.80 -4.70
C ASP A 14 5.39 0.59 -5.29
N THR A 15 5.92 -0.62 -5.14
CA THR A 15 7.17 -1.00 -5.82
C THR A 15 6.96 -1.36 -7.28
N ASP A 16 5.71 -1.60 -7.65
CA ASP A 16 5.26 -1.95 -8.99
C ASP A 16 5.21 -0.71 -9.90
N THR A 17 5.31 -0.98 -11.20
CA THR A 17 5.01 -0.01 -12.26
C THR A 17 4.10 -0.67 -13.29
N PRO A 18 3.47 0.07 -14.21
CA PRO A 18 2.58 -0.54 -15.21
C PRO A 18 3.23 -1.62 -16.08
N LEU A 19 4.55 -1.54 -16.31
CA LEU A 19 5.31 -2.54 -17.06
C LEU A 19 5.92 -3.62 -16.17
N TYR A 20 6.08 -3.36 -14.87
CA TYR A 20 6.71 -4.24 -13.90
C TYR A 20 5.76 -4.50 -12.72
N SER A 21 4.88 -5.47 -12.89
CA SER A 21 3.90 -5.89 -11.89
C SER A 21 3.49 -7.34 -12.12
N LEU A 22 2.76 -7.91 -11.15
CA LEU A 22 2.08 -9.18 -11.31
C LEU A 22 0.90 -9.03 -12.29
N ASN A 23 0.85 -9.85 -13.33
CA ASN A 23 -0.25 -9.90 -14.29
C ASN A 23 -1.34 -10.84 -13.74
N ARG A 24 -2.49 -10.29 -13.35
CA ARG A 24 -3.61 -11.06 -12.81
C ARG A 24 -4.16 -12.15 -13.73
N ASN A 25 -3.93 -12.05 -15.04
CA ASN A 25 -4.37 -13.07 -16.00
C ASN A 25 -3.36 -14.22 -16.15
N GLU A 26 -2.08 -13.96 -15.86
CA GLU A 26 -0.97 -14.89 -16.03
C GLU A 26 0.00 -14.78 -14.82
N PRO A 27 -0.47 -15.05 -13.58
CA PRO A 27 0.29 -14.74 -12.37
C PRO A 27 1.57 -15.56 -12.24
N GLN A 28 1.56 -16.82 -12.69
CA GLN A 28 2.75 -17.67 -12.70
C GLN A 28 3.87 -17.08 -13.57
N LYS A 29 3.52 -16.74 -14.82
CA LYS A 29 4.49 -16.22 -15.80
C LYS A 29 5.04 -14.86 -15.37
N SER A 30 4.19 -14.00 -14.82
CA SER A 30 4.59 -12.65 -14.41
C SER A 30 5.35 -12.60 -13.08
N TYR A 31 5.22 -13.63 -12.22
CA TYR A 31 6.09 -13.84 -11.06
C TYR A 31 7.43 -14.47 -11.47
N ASN A 32 8.32 -13.62 -11.99
CA ASN A 32 9.62 -14.01 -12.50
C ASN A 32 10.75 -13.12 -11.97
N SER A 33 11.99 -13.52 -12.22
CA SER A 33 13.17 -12.81 -11.71
C SER A 33 13.37 -11.40 -12.29
N VAL A 34 12.79 -11.07 -13.45
CA VAL A 34 12.84 -9.71 -14.02
C VAL A 34 11.94 -8.78 -13.21
N TYR A 35 10.74 -9.26 -12.86
CA TYR A 35 9.83 -8.54 -11.97
C TYR A 35 10.45 -8.31 -10.59
N LEU A 36 10.93 -9.39 -9.95
CA LEU A 36 11.52 -9.30 -8.61
C LEU A 36 12.74 -8.37 -8.56
N GLN A 37 13.57 -8.37 -9.62
CA GLN A 37 14.68 -7.42 -9.71
C GLN A 37 14.21 -5.96 -9.69
N SER A 38 13.13 -5.65 -10.40
CA SER A 38 12.57 -4.30 -10.46
C SER A 38 12.11 -3.82 -9.09
N ILE A 39 11.28 -4.59 -8.39
CA ILE A 39 10.74 -4.19 -7.08
C ILE A 39 11.84 -4.09 -6.02
N PHE A 40 12.83 -4.99 -6.06
CA PHE A 40 13.98 -4.93 -5.17
C PHE A 40 14.88 -3.71 -5.44
N ALA A 41 15.06 -3.33 -6.71
CA ALA A 41 15.77 -2.12 -7.06
C ALA A 41 15.02 -0.86 -6.59
N THR A 42 13.69 -0.86 -6.64
CA THR A 42 12.86 0.21 -6.03
C THR A 42 13.08 0.28 -4.53
N ILE A 43 13.08 -0.86 -3.82
CA ILE A 43 13.41 -0.90 -2.38
C ILE A 43 14.79 -0.28 -2.11
N ASP A 44 15.82 -0.65 -2.88
CA ASP A 44 17.18 -0.09 -2.73
C ASP A 44 17.19 1.46 -2.84
N GLN A 45 16.34 2.05 -3.70
CA GLN A 45 16.26 3.50 -3.85
C GLN A 45 15.60 4.19 -2.64
N PHE A 46 14.64 3.54 -1.98
CA PHE A 46 13.80 4.19 -0.96
C PHE A 46 14.10 3.75 0.47
N ALA A 47 14.84 2.65 0.68
CA ALA A 47 15.03 2.04 2.00
C ALA A 47 15.82 2.90 3.00
N ASN A 48 16.68 3.80 2.50
CA ASN A 48 17.50 4.67 3.34
C ASN A 48 16.78 5.94 3.82
N TYR A 49 15.58 6.22 3.32
CA TYR A 49 14.80 7.36 3.80
C TYR A 49 13.99 6.97 5.04
N THR A 50 14.14 7.74 6.11
CA THR A 50 13.43 7.50 7.38
C THR A 50 11.93 7.75 7.26
N ASN A 51 11.48 8.53 6.27
CA ASN A 51 10.08 8.81 5.99
C ASN A 51 9.47 7.91 4.90
N THR A 52 10.16 6.87 4.44
CA THR A 52 9.51 5.76 3.72
C THR A 52 8.72 4.94 4.74
N LEU A 53 7.42 5.14 4.81
CA LEU A 53 6.56 4.49 5.80
C LEU A 53 6.41 3.00 5.51
N ALA A 54 6.10 2.65 4.27
CA ALA A 54 5.76 1.28 3.88
C ALA A 54 5.94 1.07 2.36
N PHE A 55 6.06 -0.20 1.97
CA PHE A 55 5.98 -0.63 0.57
C PHE A 55 4.71 -1.45 0.32
N LEU A 56 4.11 -1.29 -0.86
CA LEU A 56 3.03 -2.13 -1.34
C LEU A 56 3.58 -3.21 -2.26
N SER A 57 3.23 -4.47 -1.97
CA SER A 57 3.59 -5.67 -2.74
C SER A 57 2.72 -5.89 -3.98
N GLY A 58 1.79 -4.97 -4.23
CA GLY A 58 0.80 -5.01 -5.30
C GLY A 58 -0.40 -4.15 -4.94
N ASN A 59 -1.13 -3.73 -5.97
CA ASN A 59 -2.33 -2.92 -5.87
C ASN A 59 -3.42 -3.50 -6.77
N GLU A 60 -4.52 -3.95 -6.17
CA GLU A 60 -5.70 -4.50 -6.87
C GLU A 60 -5.35 -5.56 -7.92
N VAL A 61 -4.36 -6.41 -7.64
CA VAL A 61 -4.06 -7.56 -8.50
C VAL A 61 -5.32 -8.44 -8.56
N ILE A 62 -5.85 -8.77 -7.39
CA ILE A 62 -7.14 -9.44 -7.21
C ILE A 62 -8.21 -8.35 -7.15
N ASN A 63 -9.06 -8.32 -8.16
CA ASN A 63 -10.11 -7.31 -8.32
C ASN A 63 -11.46 -7.89 -8.78
N ASP A 64 -11.57 -9.22 -8.82
CA ASP A 64 -12.81 -9.93 -9.08
C ASP A 64 -12.77 -11.30 -8.39
N VAL A 65 -13.92 -11.95 -8.26
CA VAL A 65 -14.05 -13.32 -7.74
C VAL A 65 -13.25 -14.33 -8.58
N ASN A 66 -13.12 -14.06 -9.88
CA ASN A 66 -12.54 -14.97 -10.86
C ASN A 66 -11.00 -14.95 -10.93
N ASN A 67 -10.32 -14.10 -10.15
CA ASN A 67 -8.85 -14.01 -10.15
C ASN A 67 -8.22 -14.13 -8.75
N THR A 68 -8.94 -14.73 -7.80
CA THR A 68 -8.45 -15.02 -6.44
C THR A 68 -7.24 -15.98 -6.42
N ASN A 69 -7.05 -16.77 -7.49
CA ASN A 69 -5.87 -17.59 -7.74
C ASN A 69 -4.54 -16.79 -7.79
N CYS A 70 -4.59 -15.46 -7.84
CA CYS A 70 -3.40 -14.60 -7.70
C CYS A 70 -2.89 -14.46 -6.25
N ALA A 71 -3.70 -14.81 -5.24
CA ALA A 71 -3.35 -14.57 -3.83
C ALA A 71 -2.04 -15.24 -3.38
N PRO A 72 -1.73 -16.49 -3.77
CA PRO A 72 -0.44 -17.10 -3.42
C PRO A 72 0.77 -16.30 -3.96
N TYR A 73 0.64 -15.69 -5.15
CA TYR A 73 1.70 -14.89 -5.75
C TYR A 73 1.86 -13.54 -5.06
N VAL A 74 0.76 -12.85 -4.76
CA VAL A 74 0.79 -11.61 -3.96
C VAL A 74 1.49 -11.85 -2.62
N LYS A 75 1.13 -12.93 -1.94
CA LYS A 75 1.72 -13.29 -0.65
C LYS A 75 3.19 -13.73 -0.76
N ALA A 76 3.58 -14.39 -1.86
CA ALA A 76 4.99 -14.68 -2.14
C ALA A 76 5.81 -13.42 -2.39
N ILE A 77 5.23 -12.39 -3.02
CA ILE A 77 5.90 -11.10 -3.22
C ILE A 77 6.13 -10.40 -1.88
N VAL A 78 5.14 -10.41 -0.96
CA VAL A 78 5.32 -9.93 0.42
C VAL A 78 6.51 -10.63 1.08
N ARG A 79 6.54 -11.97 1.08
CA ARG A 79 7.63 -12.77 1.64
C ARG A 79 8.98 -12.34 1.05
N ASP A 80 9.08 -12.29 -0.26
CA ASP A 80 10.34 -12.03 -0.95
C ASP A 80 10.84 -10.59 -0.76
N MET A 81 9.94 -9.60 -0.69
CA MET A 81 10.29 -8.21 -0.35
C MET A 81 10.78 -8.09 1.09
N LYS A 82 10.13 -8.76 2.05
CA LYS A 82 10.57 -8.80 3.46
C LYS A 82 11.93 -9.49 3.60
N GLU A 83 12.11 -10.62 2.92
CA GLU A 83 13.39 -11.33 2.86
C GLU A 83 14.49 -10.44 2.29
N TYR A 84 14.20 -9.69 1.22
CA TYR A 84 15.13 -8.76 0.61
C TYR A 84 15.51 -7.62 1.56
N ILE A 85 14.53 -6.93 2.15
CA ILE A 85 14.75 -5.85 3.12
C ILE A 85 15.66 -6.31 4.26
N GLY A 86 15.36 -7.48 4.84
CA GLY A 86 16.17 -8.05 5.91
C GLY A 86 17.57 -8.45 5.45
N SER A 87 17.69 -9.16 4.32
CA SER A 87 18.98 -9.64 3.79
C SER A 87 19.93 -8.51 3.43
N ARG A 88 19.38 -7.36 3.02
CA ARG A 88 20.15 -6.14 2.74
C ARG A 88 20.49 -5.33 3.99
N GLY A 89 20.00 -5.72 5.16
CA GLY A 89 20.26 -5.02 6.42
C GLY A 89 19.60 -3.65 6.51
N TYR A 90 18.52 -3.42 5.74
CA TYR A 90 17.75 -2.19 5.81
C TYR A 90 16.96 -2.13 7.12
N ARG A 91 16.45 -0.93 7.45
CA ARG A 91 15.40 -0.80 8.47
C ARG A 91 14.24 -1.71 8.08
N SER A 92 13.59 -2.35 9.06
CA SER A 92 12.35 -3.10 8.87
C SER A 92 11.22 -2.19 8.37
N ILE A 93 11.19 -1.89 7.07
CA ILE A 93 10.10 -1.15 6.43
C ILE A 93 8.96 -2.15 6.20
N PRO A 94 7.75 -1.89 6.73
CA PRO A 94 6.60 -2.75 6.52
C PRO A 94 6.30 -2.98 5.04
N VAL A 95 5.96 -4.22 4.69
CA VAL A 95 5.45 -4.60 3.38
C VAL A 95 4.02 -5.11 3.53
N GLY A 96 3.09 -4.53 2.78
CA GLY A 96 1.69 -4.90 2.79
C GLY A 96 1.09 -4.81 1.40
N TYR A 97 -0.23 -4.89 1.32
CA TYR A 97 -0.96 -4.97 0.05
C TYR A 97 -2.11 -3.97 0.01
N SER A 98 -2.35 -3.38 -1.16
CA SER A 98 -3.50 -2.51 -1.43
C SER A 98 -4.57 -3.30 -2.20
N ALA A 99 -5.72 -3.52 -1.57
CA ALA A 99 -6.79 -4.36 -2.08
C ALA A 99 -7.92 -3.55 -2.71
N ALA A 100 -8.58 -4.13 -3.71
CA ALA A 100 -9.84 -3.61 -4.25
C ALA A 100 -10.99 -3.91 -3.28
N ASP A 101 -12.01 -3.05 -3.25
CA ASP A 101 -13.25 -3.31 -2.51
C ASP A 101 -14.17 -4.28 -3.27
N VAL A 102 -13.81 -5.57 -3.23
CA VAL A 102 -14.60 -6.64 -3.83
C VAL A 102 -15.36 -7.36 -2.72
N ALA A 103 -16.63 -7.01 -2.55
CA ALA A 103 -17.47 -7.48 -1.44
C ALA A 103 -17.48 -9.01 -1.23
N SER A 104 -17.36 -9.80 -2.31
CA SER A 104 -17.39 -11.27 -2.25
C SER A 104 -16.11 -11.90 -1.71
N ASN A 105 -14.94 -11.23 -1.79
CA ASN A 105 -13.67 -11.85 -1.43
C ASN A 105 -12.74 -11.00 -0.55
N GLN A 106 -13.06 -9.72 -0.30
CA GLN A 106 -12.16 -8.80 0.40
C GLN A 106 -11.71 -9.32 1.79
N TYR A 107 -12.61 -10.00 2.52
CA TYR A 107 -12.31 -10.52 3.86
C TYR A 107 -11.48 -11.81 3.79
N SER A 108 -11.83 -12.70 2.85
CA SER A 108 -11.01 -13.89 2.57
C SER A 108 -9.60 -13.48 2.15
N LEU A 109 -9.46 -12.44 1.34
CA LEU A 109 -8.16 -11.91 0.93
C LEU A 109 -7.38 -11.33 2.12
N ALA A 110 -8.02 -10.52 2.97
CA ALA A 110 -7.39 -10.02 4.18
C ALA A 110 -6.90 -11.16 5.09
N ASP A 111 -7.77 -12.11 5.41
CA ASP A 111 -7.41 -13.27 6.23
C ASP A 111 -6.30 -14.11 5.61
N TYR A 112 -6.32 -14.31 4.28
CA TYR A 112 -5.27 -15.04 3.59
C TYR A 112 -3.92 -14.34 3.67
N LEU A 113 -3.87 -13.02 3.47
CA LEU A 113 -2.63 -12.25 3.56
C LEU A 113 -2.08 -12.15 4.99
N ASN A 114 -2.91 -12.41 6.01
CA ASN A 114 -2.53 -12.40 7.41
C ASN A 114 -2.44 -13.79 8.07
N CYS A 115 -2.68 -14.87 7.34
CA CYS A 115 -2.50 -16.24 7.85
C CYS A 115 -1.09 -16.80 7.56
N GLY A 116 -0.76 -17.97 8.09
CA GLY A 116 0.53 -18.65 7.82
C GLY A 116 1.69 -18.14 8.67
N THR A 117 2.92 -18.30 8.17
CA THR A 117 4.15 -17.94 8.90
C THR A 117 4.45 -16.43 8.85
N ASP A 118 5.15 -15.90 9.86
CA ASP A 118 5.34 -14.44 10.03
C ASP A 118 6.13 -13.77 8.89
N ASP A 119 7.01 -14.49 8.20
CA ASP A 119 7.72 -14.01 7.01
C ASP A 119 6.81 -13.91 5.78
N GLU A 120 5.74 -14.69 5.73
CA GLU A 120 4.78 -14.73 4.62
C GLU A 120 3.58 -13.81 4.82
N ARG A 121 3.31 -13.39 6.06
CA ARG A 121 2.22 -12.46 6.39
C ARG A 121 2.54 -11.04 5.95
N SER A 122 1.53 -10.34 5.44
CA SER A 122 1.58 -8.90 5.26
C SER A 122 1.77 -8.19 6.60
N ASP A 123 2.56 -7.12 6.63
CA ASP A 123 2.75 -6.30 7.81
C ASP A 123 1.59 -5.32 8.03
N PHE A 124 0.79 -5.06 6.99
CA PHE A 124 -0.45 -4.29 7.02
C PHE A 124 -1.34 -4.70 5.84
N TYR A 125 -2.62 -4.37 5.92
CA TYR A 125 -3.58 -4.47 4.81
C TYR A 125 -4.12 -3.07 4.50
N ALA A 126 -4.33 -2.76 3.24
CA ALA A 126 -4.94 -1.50 2.83
C ALA A 126 -6.04 -1.76 1.80
N ILE A 127 -7.03 -0.88 1.76
CA ILE A 127 -8.20 -1.03 0.88
C ILE A 127 -8.42 0.26 0.12
N ASN A 128 -8.67 0.15 -1.18
CA ASN A 128 -9.20 1.22 -2.01
C ASN A 128 -10.72 1.23 -1.88
N ASP A 129 -11.27 2.17 -1.10
CA ASP A 129 -12.69 2.23 -0.77
C ASP A 129 -13.34 3.52 -1.29
N TYR A 130 -14.26 3.36 -2.22
CA TYR A 130 -15.04 4.46 -2.81
C TYR A 130 -16.53 4.37 -2.46
N SER A 131 -16.89 3.59 -1.43
CA SER A 131 -18.28 3.32 -1.05
C SER A 131 -18.98 4.54 -0.42
N TRP A 132 -18.20 5.48 0.13
CA TRP A 132 -18.71 6.73 0.67
C TRP A 132 -18.83 7.82 -0.40
N CYS A 133 -20.03 7.98 -0.97
CA CYS A 133 -20.36 9.08 -1.89
C CYS A 133 -21.26 10.11 -1.21
N ASP A 134 -20.80 11.37 -1.12
CA ASP A 134 -21.51 12.43 -0.40
C ASP A 134 -22.92 12.75 -0.94
N PRO A 135 -23.90 13.10 -0.09
CA PRO A 135 -23.91 12.90 1.36
C PRO A 135 -24.10 11.42 1.70
N SER A 136 -23.34 10.90 2.65
CA SER A 136 -23.44 9.52 3.12
C SER A 136 -23.43 9.43 4.66
N SER A 137 -23.41 8.20 5.15
CA SER A 137 -23.32 7.84 6.57
C SER A 137 -22.59 6.49 6.69
N MET A 138 -22.21 6.08 7.90
CA MET A 138 -21.61 4.75 8.14
C MET A 138 -22.45 3.61 7.57
N THR A 139 -23.78 3.69 7.70
CA THR A 139 -24.70 2.66 7.19
C THR A 139 -24.92 2.78 5.67
N THR A 140 -24.97 3.99 5.12
CA THR A 140 -25.19 4.20 3.68
C THR A 140 -23.97 3.77 2.86
N SER A 141 -22.77 4.07 3.33
CA SER A 141 -21.51 3.62 2.72
C SER A 141 -21.26 2.13 2.94
N GLY A 142 -21.77 1.56 4.04
CA GLY A 142 -21.43 0.20 4.45
C GLY A 142 -20.16 0.13 5.30
N TRP A 143 -19.58 1.26 5.70
CA TRP A 143 -18.44 1.30 6.63
C TRP A 143 -18.77 0.70 8.01
N ASP A 144 -20.05 0.69 8.42
CA ASP A 144 -20.48 -0.04 9.62
C ASP A 144 -20.28 -1.56 9.49
N THR A 145 -20.30 -2.08 8.26
CA THR A 145 -20.04 -3.48 7.94
C THR A 145 -18.54 -3.74 7.87
N LEU A 146 -17.75 -2.82 7.30
CA LEU A 146 -16.28 -2.88 7.36
C LEU A 146 -15.79 -2.95 8.81
N ILE A 147 -16.28 -2.07 9.69
CA ILE A 147 -15.94 -2.08 11.12
C ILE A 147 -16.23 -3.45 11.73
N LYS A 148 -17.43 -4.01 11.51
CA LYS A 148 -17.82 -5.32 12.07
C LYS A 148 -16.90 -6.44 11.60
N ASN A 149 -16.56 -6.44 10.31
CA ASN A 149 -15.81 -7.53 9.71
C ASN A 149 -14.31 -7.47 10.01
N TYR A 150 -13.74 -6.27 10.19
CA TYR A 150 -12.32 -6.09 10.57
C TYR A 150 -12.10 -5.95 12.08
N THR A 151 -13.16 -6.05 12.89
CA THR A 151 -13.01 -6.07 14.36
C THR A 151 -12.18 -7.28 14.79
N GLY A 152 -11.02 -7.01 15.39
CA GLY A 152 -10.09 -8.05 15.86
C GLY A 152 -9.06 -8.49 14.82
N TYR A 153 -9.03 -7.86 13.64
CA TYR A 153 -7.96 -8.06 12.67
C TYR A 153 -6.61 -7.63 13.27
N SER A 154 -5.57 -8.46 13.08
CA SER A 154 -4.37 -8.40 13.93
C SER A 154 -3.20 -7.60 13.39
N ILE A 155 -3.33 -7.05 12.17
CA ILE A 155 -2.34 -6.17 11.55
C ILE A 155 -2.99 -4.82 11.20
N PRO A 156 -2.21 -3.72 11.12
CA PRO A 156 -2.72 -2.41 10.75
C PRO A 156 -3.53 -2.44 9.45
N LEU A 157 -4.65 -1.71 9.45
CA LEU A 157 -5.54 -1.52 8.33
C LEU A 157 -5.65 -0.02 8.01
N PHE A 158 -5.64 0.40 6.75
CA PHE A 158 -5.94 1.78 6.38
C PHE A 158 -6.57 1.85 4.98
N MET A 159 -7.19 2.98 4.65
CA MET A 159 -7.69 3.21 3.28
C MET A 159 -6.55 3.72 2.42
N SER A 160 -6.00 2.89 1.54
CA SER A 160 -4.96 3.30 0.59
C SER A 160 -5.48 4.32 -0.40
N GLU A 161 -6.77 4.24 -0.74
CA GLU A 161 -7.47 5.25 -1.52
C GLU A 161 -8.88 5.44 -0.98
N PHE A 162 -9.37 6.68 -0.98
CA PHE A 162 -10.79 6.97 -0.81
C PHE A 162 -11.21 8.28 -1.48
N GLY A 163 -12.52 8.39 -1.65
CA GLY A 163 -13.25 9.64 -1.88
C GLY A 163 -13.94 9.66 -3.24
N CYS A 164 -15.17 9.15 -3.22
CA CYS A 164 -16.04 8.99 -4.38
C CYS A 164 -16.40 10.32 -5.06
N ILE A 165 -16.51 10.31 -6.39
CA ILE A 165 -16.89 11.46 -7.22
C ILE A 165 -18.28 11.34 -7.87
N THR A 166 -19.08 10.32 -7.53
CA THR A 166 -20.46 10.17 -8.05
C THR A 166 -21.32 11.42 -7.78
N ASN A 167 -21.07 12.08 -6.66
CA ASN A 167 -21.66 13.36 -6.28
C ASN A 167 -20.56 14.40 -6.02
N THR A 168 -20.93 15.63 -5.66
CA THR A 168 -19.95 16.63 -5.23
C THR A 168 -19.22 16.14 -3.97
N ARG A 169 -17.94 15.82 -4.13
CA ARG A 169 -17.04 15.34 -3.08
C ARG A 169 -16.72 16.45 -2.08
N LYS A 170 -17.46 16.49 -0.98
CA LYS A 170 -17.28 17.35 0.19
C LYS A 170 -16.40 16.72 1.27
N PHE A 171 -15.99 15.46 1.07
CA PHE A 171 -15.09 14.73 1.95
C PHE A 171 -15.68 14.51 3.35
N THR A 172 -17.00 14.29 3.45
CA THR A 172 -17.63 14.07 4.78
C THR A 172 -17.18 12.75 5.42
N GLU A 173 -16.65 11.82 4.64
CA GLU A 173 -15.99 10.60 5.08
C GLU A 173 -14.78 10.86 5.98
N ILE A 174 -14.13 12.02 5.90
CA ILE A 174 -12.99 12.34 6.78
C ILE A 174 -13.44 12.37 8.24
N ALA A 175 -14.58 13.01 8.53
CA ALA A 175 -15.11 13.03 9.89
C ALA A 175 -15.45 11.63 10.40
N ALA A 176 -15.90 10.73 9.52
CA ALA A 176 -16.19 9.34 9.83
C ALA A 176 -14.90 8.53 10.06
N LEU A 177 -13.91 8.65 9.17
CA LEU A 177 -12.65 7.90 9.20
C LEU A 177 -11.83 8.18 10.47
N TYR A 178 -11.88 9.43 10.96
CA TYR A 178 -11.22 9.85 12.20
C TYR A 178 -12.12 9.79 13.45
N SER A 179 -13.31 9.19 13.34
CA SER A 179 -14.17 8.93 14.50
C SER A 179 -13.64 7.76 15.34
N THR A 180 -13.98 7.73 16.63
CA THR A 180 -13.56 6.66 17.56
C THR A 180 -13.91 5.25 17.07
N GLU A 181 -15.03 5.08 16.36
CA GLU A 181 -15.47 3.79 15.83
C GLU A 181 -14.56 3.30 14.71
N MET A 182 -14.17 4.19 13.79
CA MET A 182 -13.26 3.86 12.70
C MET A 182 -11.82 3.73 13.20
N THR A 183 -11.34 4.62 14.05
CA THR A 183 -9.94 4.64 14.50
C THR A 183 -9.57 3.46 15.39
N ALA A 184 -10.57 2.77 15.95
CA ALA A 184 -10.37 1.50 16.65
C ALA A 184 -9.90 0.37 15.70
N ILE A 185 -10.12 0.53 14.39
CA ILE A 185 -9.88 -0.49 13.37
C ILE A 185 -8.92 0.01 12.27
N PHE A 186 -9.19 1.20 11.72
CA PHE A 186 -8.45 1.82 10.64
C PHE A 186 -7.46 2.88 11.13
N SER A 187 -6.28 2.89 10.55
CA SER A 187 -5.17 3.80 10.82
C SER A 187 -5.22 5.05 9.93
N GLY A 188 -6.42 5.50 9.55
CA GLY A 188 -6.64 6.61 8.62
C GLY A 188 -6.67 6.17 7.16
N GLY A 189 -6.27 7.06 6.26
CA GLY A 189 -6.24 6.79 4.82
C GLY A 189 -5.76 7.96 3.96
N LEU A 190 -5.66 7.72 2.65
CA LEU A 190 -5.17 8.67 1.66
C LEU A 190 -6.25 9.02 0.62
N VAL A 191 -6.42 10.32 0.39
CA VAL A 191 -7.33 10.84 -0.64
C VAL A 191 -6.75 10.61 -2.03
N TYR A 192 -7.53 10.00 -2.93
CA TYR A 192 -7.20 9.89 -4.36
C TYR A 192 -7.84 11.06 -5.14
N GLU A 193 -7.13 11.99 -5.78
CA GLU A 193 -5.68 12.11 -5.90
C GLU A 193 -5.26 13.59 -6.00
N TYR A 194 -3.95 13.87 -5.96
CA TYR A 194 -3.44 15.23 -5.98
C TYR A 194 -3.57 15.90 -7.37
N SER A 195 -2.95 15.32 -8.41
CA SER A 195 -2.97 15.85 -9.77
C SER A 195 -4.29 15.56 -10.48
N ASN A 196 -4.82 16.56 -11.20
CA ASN A 196 -5.93 16.33 -12.11
C ASN A 196 -5.43 15.76 -13.44
N GLU A 197 -5.79 14.51 -13.71
CA GLU A 197 -5.34 13.76 -14.89
C GLU A 197 -6.50 13.48 -15.88
N GLY A 198 -7.63 14.16 -15.70
CA GLY A 198 -8.80 14.06 -16.58
C GLY A 198 -9.83 13.00 -16.16
N ASN A 199 -9.60 12.32 -15.04
CA ASN A 199 -10.54 11.37 -14.43
C ASN A 199 -11.52 12.02 -13.42
N GLY A 200 -11.32 13.31 -13.09
CA GLY A 200 -12.18 14.08 -12.18
C GLY A 200 -11.81 13.99 -10.69
N TYR A 201 -10.77 13.24 -10.31
CA TYR A 201 -10.37 13.07 -8.91
C TYR A 201 -9.41 14.15 -8.38
N GLY A 202 -8.73 14.87 -9.28
CA GLY A 202 -7.63 15.77 -8.92
C GLY A 202 -8.02 16.97 -8.04
N LEU A 203 -7.16 17.26 -7.07
CA LEU A 203 -7.24 18.43 -6.20
C LEU A 203 -6.58 19.67 -6.82
N VAL A 204 -5.62 19.49 -7.74
CA VAL A 204 -4.92 20.60 -8.40
C VAL A 204 -4.77 20.37 -9.90
N ASP A 205 -4.78 21.45 -10.67
CA ASP A 205 -4.35 21.47 -12.05
C ASP A 205 -2.87 21.85 -12.11
N ILE A 206 -2.06 21.06 -12.82
CA ILE A 206 -0.64 21.29 -13.02
C ILE A 206 -0.40 21.57 -14.50
N SER A 207 0.05 22.78 -14.82
CA SER A 207 0.36 23.20 -16.19
C SER A 207 1.63 24.03 -16.22
N ASP A 208 2.59 23.67 -17.06
CA ASP A 208 3.88 24.35 -17.21
C ASP A 208 4.60 24.64 -15.88
N GLY A 209 4.52 23.70 -14.93
CA GLY A 209 5.10 23.83 -13.59
C GLY A 209 4.33 24.77 -12.65
N THR A 210 3.19 25.31 -13.08
CA THR A 210 2.28 26.10 -12.25
C THR A 210 1.18 25.21 -11.69
N VAL A 211 0.95 25.30 -10.38
CA VAL A 211 -0.09 24.57 -9.66
C VAL A 211 -1.26 25.51 -9.34
N THR A 212 -2.48 25.12 -9.73
CA THR A 212 -3.72 25.84 -9.38
C THR A 212 -4.66 24.91 -8.63
N THR A 213 -5.19 25.35 -7.49
CA THR A 213 -6.12 24.54 -6.69
C THR A 213 -7.51 24.51 -7.30
N THR A 214 -8.16 23.35 -7.32
CA THR A 214 -9.57 23.21 -7.68
C THR A 214 -10.47 23.48 -6.47
N ASP A 215 -11.79 23.51 -6.66
CA ASP A 215 -12.76 23.57 -5.56
C ASP A 215 -12.62 22.37 -4.61
N GLN A 216 -12.27 21.18 -5.13
CA GLN A 216 -12.09 19.97 -4.32
C GLN A 216 -10.95 20.13 -3.30
N PHE A 217 -9.89 20.88 -3.63
CA PHE A 217 -8.84 21.21 -2.67
C PHE A 217 -9.39 21.99 -1.47
N GLN A 218 -10.28 22.95 -1.70
CA GLN A 218 -10.87 23.75 -0.62
C GLN A 218 -11.82 22.87 0.22
N TYR A 219 -12.62 22.01 -0.40
CA TYR A 219 -13.48 21.08 0.32
C TYR A 219 -12.68 20.12 1.19
N LEU A 220 -11.59 19.56 0.67
CA LEU A 220 -10.71 18.67 1.43
C LEU A 220 -10.07 19.40 2.63
N LYS A 221 -9.55 20.60 2.39
CA LYS A 221 -8.95 21.45 3.43
C LYS A 221 -9.96 21.77 4.54
N GLU A 222 -11.19 22.13 4.17
CA GLU A 222 -12.28 22.39 5.11
C GLU A 222 -12.65 21.14 5.91
N ALA A 223 -12.76 19.98 5.25
CA ALA A 223 -13.08 18.72 5.91
C ALA A 223 -12.03 18.32 6.95
N TYR A 224 -10.73 18.41 6.63
CA TYR A 224 -9.67 18.20 7.62
C TYR A 224 -9.66 19.25 8.73
N THR A 225 -9.89 20.53 8.40
CA THR A 225 -9.92 21.61 9.41
C THR A 225 -11.06 21.42 10.42
N ASN A 226 -12.19 20.89 9.96
CA ASN A 226 -13.38 20.65 10.79
C ASN A 226 -13.37 19.30 11.50
N THR A 227 -12.42 18.41 11.18
CA THR A 227 -12.31 17.09 11.79
C THR A 227 -11.24 17.11 12.87
N THR A 228 -11.59 16.64 14.06
CA THR A 228 -10.61 16.51 15.14
C THR A 228 -9.79 15.24 14.91
N SER A 229 -8.48 15.39 14.76
CA SER A 229 -7.58 14.23 14.67
C SER A 229 -7.59 13.42 15.97
N PRO A 230 -7.42 12.08 15.91
CA PRO A 230 -7.22 11.26 17.08
C PRO A 230 -6.03 11.73 17.90
N THR A 231 -6.11 11.60 19.22
CA THR A 231 -5.03 11.99 20.15
C THR A 231 -4.28 10.76 20.67
N GLY A 232 -3.04 10.94 21.09
CA GLY A 232 -2.22 9.84 21.59
C GLY A 232 -1.85 8.84 20.50
N ASP A 233 -2.00 7.54 20.80
CA ASP A 233 -1.80 6.44 19.85
C ASP A 233 -3.06 6.13 19.02
N GLY A 234 -4.12 6.91 19.17
CA GLY A 234 -5.37 6.71 18.43
C GLY A 234 -6.12 5.41 18.80
N GLY A 235 -5.79 4.78 19.92
CA GLY A 235 -6.36 3.48 20.29
C GLY A 235 -5.61 2.28 19.72
N ALA A 236 -4.36 2.48 19.28
CA ALA A 236 -3.54 1.41 18.72
C ALA A 236 -3.42 0.20 19.66
N VAL A 237 -3.66 -0.99 19.13
CA VAL A 237 -3.44 -2.24 19.84
C VAL A 237 -1.93 -2.47 19.97
N THR A 238 -1.41 -2.45 21.20
CA THR A 238 0.03 -2.59 21.46
C THR A 238 0.49 -4.05 21.61
N THR A 239 -0.44 -5.00 21.57
CA THR A 239 -0.14 -6.43 21.63
C THR A 239 -0.05 -7.00 20.22
N THR A 240 1.00 -7.78 19.94
CA THR A 240 1.09 -8.54 18.69
C THR A 240 -0.10 -9.49 18.59
N GLY A 241 -0.95 -9.28 17.59
CA GLY A 241 -2.08 -10.18 17.35
C GLY A 241 -1.63 -11.45 16.61
N SER A 242 -2.39 -12.53 16.81
CA SER A 242 -2.14 -13.82 16.17
C SER A 242 -2.38 -13.76 14.66
N ALA A 243 -1.75 -14.66 13.91
CA ALA A 243 -2.09 -14.88 12.50
C ALA A 243 -3.60 -15.19 12.34
N SER A 244 -4.18 -14.72 11.23
CA SER A 244 -5.54 -15.13 10.83
C SER A 244 -5.59 -16.62 10.51
N THR A 245 -6.80 -17.19 10.49
CA THR A 245 -7.01 -18.53 9.93
C THR A 245 -7.04 -18.40 8.41
N CYS A 246 -6.30 -19.23 7.67
CA CYS A 246 -6.39 -19.20 6.21
C CYS A 246 -7.80 -19.59 5.75
N PRO A 247 -8.41 -18.86 4.80
CA PRO A 247 -9.70 -19.23 4.24
C PRO A 247 -9.64 -20.60 3.57
N THR A 248 -10.76 -21.32 3.63
CA THR A 248 -10.95 -22.54 2.85
C THR A 248 -11.47 -22.22 1.45
N GLU A 249 -11.08 -23.01 0.47
CA GLU A 249 -11.60 -22.93 -0.91
C GLU A 249 -13.14 -22.85 -0.94
N SER A 250 -13.66 -22.01 -1.81
CA SER A 250 -15.11 -21.83 -2.03
C SER A 250 -15.38 -21.34 -3.45
N SER A 251 -16.66 -21.18 -3.80
CA SER A 251 -17.04 -20.55 -5.08
C SER A 251 -16.57 -19.10 -5.21
N GLU A 252 -16.22 -18.44 -4.10
CA GLU A 252 -15.76 -17.05 -4.06
C GLU A 252 -14.25 -16.92 -3.78
N TRP A 253 -13.57 -18.06 -3.59
CA TRP A 253 -12.16 -18.12 -3.20
C TRP A 253 -11.48 -19.38 -3.75
N ASP A 254 -10.74 -19.22 -4.85
CA ASP A 254 -10.06 -20.30 -5.60
C ASP A 254 -8.62 -20.53 -5.10
N VAL A 255 -8.46 -20.71 -3.79
CA VAL A 255 -7.17 -21.03 -3.16
C VAL A 255 -7.40 -22.13 -2.12
N SER A 256 -6.76 -23.28 -2.33
CA SER A 256 -6.99 -24.51 -1.57
C SER A 256 -6.19 -24.62 -0.27
N ASP A 257 -5.04 -23.96 -0.20
CA ASP A 257 -4.12 -24.00 0.93
C ASP A 257 -3.25 -22.72 1.01
N ASP A 258 -2.32 -22.69 1.96
CA ASP A 258 -1.39 -21.59 2.18
C ASP A 258 -0.01 -21.80 1.53
N ALA A 259 0.14 -22.79 0.64
CA ALA A 259 1.40 -23.02 -0.05
C ALA A 259 1.68 -21.91 -1.08
N LEU A 260 2.86 -21.30 -0.96
CA LEU A 260 3.27 -20.21 -1.83
C LEU A 260 4.23 -20.69 -2.92
N PRO A 261 4.25 -20.06 -4.11
CA PRO A 261 5.31 -20.28 -5.06
C PRO A 261 6.67 -19.94 -4.44
N ALA A 262 7.67 -20.77 -4.73
CA ALA A 262 9.05 -20.51 -4.36
C ALA A 262 9.60 -19.31 -5.12
N MET A 263 10.48 -18.54 -4.50
CA MET A 263 11.20 -17.48 -5.20
C MET A 263 11.92 -18.05 -6.45
N PRO A 264 11.74 -17.42 -7.63
CA PRO A 264 12.44 -17.80 -8.85
C PRO A 264 13.95 -17.93 -8.60
N THR A 265 14.54 -19.05 -9.01
CA THR A 265 15.94 -19.37 -8.69
C THR A 265 16.92 -18.26 -9.10
N PRO A 266 16.78 -17.62 -10.29
CA PRO A 266 17.67 -16.51 -10.66
C PRO A 266 17.54 -15.26 -9.77
N ALA A 267 16.43 -15.08 -9.05
CA ALA A 267 16.20 -13.93 -8.16
C ALA A 267 16.93 -14.07 -6.81
N LYS A 268 17.24 -15.30 -6.37
CA LYS A 268 17.94 -15.56 -5.09
C LYS A 268 19.28 -14.84 -4.97
N LYS A 269 19.96 -14.59 -6.09
CA LYS A 269 21.24 -13.85 -6.11
C LYS A 269 21.09 -12.40 -5.62
N PHE A 270 19.89 -11.80 -5.72
CA PHE A 270 19.66 -10.42 -5.31
C PHE A 270 19.71 -10.27 -3.78
N MET A 271 19.36 -11.30 -3.02
CA MET A 271 19.44 -11.28 -1.55
C MET A 271 20.86 -10.99 -1.05
N THR A 272 21.88 -11.42 -1.79
CA THR A 272 23.29 -11.25 -1.44
C THR A 272 23.98 -10.13 -2.23
N ASN A 273 23.75 -10.06 -3.54
CA ASN A 273 24.44 -9.12 -4.42
C ASN A 273 23.75 -7.75 -4.51
N GLY A 274 22.49 -7.67 -4.06
CA GLY A 274 21.58 -6.58 -4.36
C GLY A 274 20.97 -6.66 -5.75
N ALA A 275 19.89 -5.89 -5.96
CA ALA A 275 19.13 -5.87 -7.20
C ALA A 275 19.86 -5.21 -8.38
N GLY A 276 20.83 -4.32 -8.08
CA GLY A 276 21.51 -3.51 -9.09
C GLY A 276 20.64 -2.36 -9.60
N THR A 277 20.95 -1.86 -10.79
CA THR A 277 20.18 -0.76 -11.41
C THR A 277 18.80 -1.26 -11.85
N GLY A 278 17.75 -0.62 -11.34
CA GLY A 278 16.38 -0.91 -11.75
C GLY A 278 16.11 -0.52 -13.22
N PRO A 279 15.07 -1.10 -13.83
CA PRO A 279 14.76 -0.90 -15.25
C PRO A 279 14.19 0.49 -15.58
N GLY A 280 13.72 1.24 -14.57
CA GLY A 280 13.01 2.52 -14.77
C GLY A 280 11.61 2.32 -15.36
N LEU A 281 11.01 3.41 -15.83
CA LEU A 281 9.63 3.42 -16.35
C LEU A 281 9.51 3.05 -17.84
N ASP A 282 10.62 3.13 -18.58
CA ASP A 282 10.67 2.89 -20.04
C ASP A 282 11.28 1.52 -20.40
N GLY A 283 11.35 0.61 -19.43
CA GLY A 283 11.91 -0.73 -19.61
C GLY A 283 11.04 -1.63 -20.51
N ALA A 284 11.54 -2.84 -20.82
CA ALA A 284 10.82 -3.80 -21.67
C ALA A 284 9.58 -4.43 -20.99
N GLY A 285 9.45 -4.26 -19.67
CA GLY A 285 8.43 -4.88 -18.83
C GLY A 285 8.78 -6.30 -18.38
N SER A 286 8.04 -6.80 -17.38
CA SER A 286 8.24 -8.13 -16.78
C SER A 286 7.05 -9.06 -16.89
N GLN A 287 5.84 -8.55 -17.18
CA GLN A 287 4.60 -9.34 -17.17
C GLN A 287 4.65 -10.55 -18.12
N GLU A 288 5.32 -10.40 -19.26
CA GLU A 288 5.48 -11.45 -20.28
C GLU A 288 6.89 -12.06 -20.32
N ALA A 289 7.77 -11.66 -19.40
CA ALA A 289 9.18 -12.08 -19.40
C ALA A 289 9.39 -13.48 -18.82
N GLY A 290 8.35 -14.09 -18.24
CA GLY A 290 8.40 -15.43 -17.64
C GLY A 290 8.67 -16.54 -18.63
N ASP A 291 9.60 -17.41 -18.26
CA ASP A 291 9.88 -18.70 -18.91
C ASP A 291 10.38 -19.72 -17.89
N THR A 292 10.63 -20.95 -18.35
CA THR A 292 11.08 -22.07 -17.51
C THR A 292 12.41 -21.83 -16.80
N GLU A 293 13.21 -20.85 -17.24
CA GLU A 293 14.49 -20.52 -16.63
C GLU A 293 14.36 -19.45 -15.53
N ASN A 294 13.31 -18.63 -15.56
CA ASN A 294 13.25 -17.41 -14.76
C ASN A 294 11.96 -17.21 -13.93
N GLU A 295 10.95 -18.05 -14.09
CA GLU A 295 9.74 -18.10 -13.26
C GLU A 295 9.91 -19.04 -12.05
N SER A 296 8.93 -19.07 -11.15
CA SER A 296 8.90 -20.05 -10.07
C SER A 296 8.70 -21.47 -10.60
N GLN A 297 9.54 -22.40 -10.14
CA GLN A 297 9.52 -23.82 -10.54
C GLN A 297 8.99 -24.76 -9.46
N GLY A 298 8.39 -24.22 -8.38
CA GLY A 298 7.87 -25.06 -7.31
C GLY A 298 7.30 -24.28 -6.13
N THR A 299 7.05 -24.99 -5.04
CA THR A 299 6.45 -24.46 -3.81
C THR A 299 7.52 -24.17 -2.76
N ALA A 300 7.39 -23.05 -2.06
CA ALA A 300 8.25 -22.70 -0.94
C ALA A 300 7.96 -23.59 0.27
N THR A 301 8.96 -23.79 1.13
CA THR A 301 8.70 -24.29 2.49
C THR A 301 8.22 -23.13 3.34
N ALA A 302 7.11 -23.28 4.07
CA ALA A 302 6.63 -22.25 4.99
C ALA A 302 7.73 -21.83 5.98
N GLY A 303 7.92 -20.53 6.19
CA GLY A 303 8.99 -20.01 7.03
C GLY A 303 10.33 -19.81 6.32
N SER A 304 10.46 -20.18 5.04
CA SER A 304 11.76 -20.15 4.35
C SER A 304 12.28 -18.74 4.00
N GLY A 305 11.44 -17.71 4.09
CA GLY A 305 11.83 -16.30 3.90
C GLY A 305 12.25 -15.60 5.20
N ALA A 306 12.24 -16.30 6.34
CA ALA A 306 12.57 -15.71 7.63
C ALA A 306 14.05 -15.25 7.70
N VAL A 307 14.27 -13.96 7.91
CA VAL A 307 15.60 -13.37 8.06
C VAL A 307 16.02 -13.35 9.52
N THR A 308 17.22 -13.86 9.82
CA THR A 308 17.74 -13.97 11.20
C THR A 308 18.47 -12.72 11.71
N ASN A 309 18.79 -11.76 10.83
CA ASN A 309 19.50 -10.53 11.16
C ASN A 309 18.84 -9.32 10.51
N THR A 310 17.94 -8.64 11.23
CA THR A 310 17.42 -7.34 10.81
C THR A 310 18.09 -6.23 11.62
N ALA A 311 18.47 -5.12 10.97
CA ALA A 311 18.98 -3.96 11.68
C ALA A 311 17.89 -3.43 12.62
N SER A 312 18.11 -3.51 13.94
CA SER A 312 17.18 -2.98 14.92
C SER A 312 17.02 -1.48 14.70
N ALA A 313 15.78 -1.00 14.57
CA ALA A 313 15.49 0.43 14.60
C ALA A 313 15.95 0.96 15.98
N GLY A 314 17.05 1.71 16.00
CA GLY A 314 17.51 2.36 17.22
C GLY A 314 16.42 3.29 17.73
N SER A 315 15.83 2.96 18.89
CA SER A 315 14.90 3.84 19.58
C SER A 315 15.60 5.18 19.85
N ALA A 316 15.21 6.22 19.12
CA ALA A 316 15.53 7.59 19.50
C ALA A 316 14.73 7.90 20.78
N SER A 317 15.37 7.69 21.93
CA SER A 317 14.92 8.17 23.23
C SER A 317 14.70 9.68 23.18
N SER A 318 13.44 10.10 23.12
CA SER A 318 13.06 11.50 23.29
C SER A 318 13.13 11.85 24.77
N THR A 319 14.27 12.39 25.19
CA THR A 319 14.38 13.00 26.52
C THR A 319 13.56 14.29 26.51
N SER A 320 12.52 14.34 27.33
CA SER A 320 11.64 15.48 27.50
C SER A 320 12.38 16.65 28.15
N SER A 321 12.54 17.74 27.40
CA SER A 321 12.80 19.06 27.99
C SER A 321 11.72 20.02 27.54
N SER A 322 10.86 20.37 28.49
CA SER A 322 9.85 21.42 28.38
C SER A 322 10.51 22.78 28.12
N LYS A 323 10.05 23.49 27.08
CA LYS A 323 10.02 24.96 27.05
C LYS A 323 8.96 25.47 26.08
N SER A 324 8.21 26.44 26.58
CA SER A 324 7.01 27.04 26.01
C SER A 324 7.27 28.01 24.85
N ALA A 325 6.24 28.14 24.01
CA ALA A 325 5.74 29.33 23.33
C ALA A 325 6.56 29.92 22.16
N GLY A 326 5.87 30.03 21.02
CA GLY A 326 6.28 30.87 19.89
C GLY A 326 5.62 30.43 18.59
N GLY A 327 4.34 30.77 18.40
CA GLY A 327 3.66 30.55 17.13
C GLY A 327 4.42 31.19 15.97
N ARG A 328 4.64 30.42 14.91
CA ARG A 328 5.02 30.91 13.59
C ARG A 328 4.13 30.21 12.58
N ASN A 329 3.22 30.98 11.98
CA ASN A 329 2.60 30.61 10.72
C ASN A 329 3.72 30.46 9.69
N VAL A 330 3.92 29.25 9.18
CA VAL A 330 4.76 29.03 8.01
C VAL A 330 3.82 29.04 6.82
N GLU A 331 3.76 30.17 6.11
CA GLU A 331 3.26 30.17 4.74
C GLU A 331 4.22 29.33 3.91
N VAL A 332 3.72 28.23 3.37
CA VAL A 332 4.46 27.40 2.42
C VAL A 332 4.45 28.14 1.08
N ASP A 333 5.59 28.70 0.70
CA ASP A 333 5.79 29.33 -0.60
C ASP A 333 5.80 28.22 -1.68
N MET A 334 4.70 28.13 -2.45
CA MET A 334 4.49 27.14 -3.51
C MET A 334 5.40 27.34 -4.75
N ARG A 335 6.40 28.23 -4.69
CA ARG A 335 7.29 28.53 -5.83
C ARG A 335 8.53 27.65 -5.94
N ALA A 336 8.78 26.73 -4.99
CA ALA A 336 10.03 25.96 -4.95
C ALA A 336 10.00 24.56 -5.59
N CYS A 337 8.87 24.09 -6.13
CA CYS A 337 8.79 22.79 -6.80
C CYS A 337 8.86 22.94 -8.33
N GLY A 338 9.99 23.44 -8.84
CA GLY A 338 10.32 23.41 -10.26
C GLY A 338 11.37 22.33 -10.54
N PHE A 339 11.08 21.48 -11.53
CA PHE A 339 11.92 20.41 -12.11
C PHE A 339 11.83 19.03 -11.43
N VAL A 340 10.98 18.16 -11.95
CA VAL A 340 11.37 17.02 -12.82
C VAL A 340 10.17 16.70 -13.72
N ALA A 341 10.36 16.75 -15.04
CA ALA A 341 9.42 16.21 -16.02
C ALA A 341 9.77 14.73 -16.25
N VAL A 342 8.87 13.83 -15.87
CA VAL A 342 8.81 12.44 -16.35
C VAL A 342 7.35 12.15 -16.64
N MET A 343 7.09 11.59 -17.82
CA MET A 343 5.76 11.35 -18.38
C MET A 343 4.92 10.44 -17.48
N LEU A 344 3.69 10.88 -17.25
CA LEU A 344 2.60 10.16 -16.61
C LEU A 344 2.02 9.11 -17.57
N ALA A 345 2.12 7.86 -17.15
CA ALA A 345 1.19 6.81 -17.52
C ALA A 345 1.19 5.82 -16.37
N SER A 346 0.37 6.04 -15.35
CA SER A 346 0.10 5.08 -14.28
C SER A 346 -1.39 5.11 -13.97
N MET A 347 -1.99 3.92 -13.94
CA MET A 347 -3.36 3.64 -13.49
C MET A 347 -4.52 3.97 -14.45
N VAL A 348 -4.50 3.41 -15.66
CA VAL A 348 -5.73 3.22 -16.48
C VAL A 348 -6.39 1.85 -16.22
N GLY A 349 -5.90 1.07 -15.23
CA GLY A 349 -6.34 -0.31 -15.01
C GLY A 349 -7.62 -0.49 -14.17
N GLY A 350 -8.03 0.49 -13.37
CA GLY A 350 -9.13 0.35 -12.40
C GLY A 350 -10.49 0.90 -12.86
N MET A 351 -10.53 1.76 -13.88
CA MET A 351 -11.72 2.58 -14.18
C MET A 351 -12.81 1.92 -15.04
N MET A 352 -12.77 0.61 -15.34
CA MET A 352 -13.82 0.01 -16.17
C MET A 352 -14.95 -0.72 -15.44
N LEU A 353 -14.94 -0.83 -14.10
CA LEU A 353 -16.03 -1.49 -13.37
C LEU A 353 -16.26 -0.86 -11.98
N LEU A 354 -16.79 0.37 -11.95
CA LEU A 354 -17.60 0.89 -10.85
C LEU A 354 -18.79 1.68 -11.41
#